data_AF-A0A7C4YTN5-F1
#
_entry.id   AF-A0A7C4YTN5-F1
#
_cell.length_a   1.000
_cell.length_b   1.000
_cell.length_c   1.000
_cell.angle_alpha   90.00
_cell.angle_beta   90.00
_cell.angle_gamma   90.00
#
_symmetry.space_group_name_H-M   'P 1'
#
loop_
_entity.id
_entity.type
_entity.pdbx_description
1 polymer ?
#
loop_
_entity_poly.entity_id
_entity_poly.type
_entity_poly.pdbx_seq_one_letter_code
_entity_poly.pdbx_strand_id
1 'polypeptide(L)'
;LVMGVTILVRFVSNWDRPVPISAPFPVLDDPNGLAAVVPAAAEEAGLSPWQLVFLALVGGTLDSFGGGGWGPVTTPVLLMEHNIPSYRVVGSVTLAGFFVTLASTLTFAFSLGLEQFQWPVVAFLLVGSAVAAPAAAWVCRKIPHKWLGIIVGILLIVTNLRSIVLYALARAG
;
A
#
# COMPACT_ATOMS: atom_id res chain seq x y z
N LEU A 1 -16.68 -7.54 -1.41
CA LEU A 1 -16.49 -8.82 -0.70
C LEU A 1 -16.12 -9.95 -1.67
N VAL A 2 -16.94 -10.27 -2.67
CA VAL A 2 -16.62 -11.26 -3.73
C VAL A 2 -15.30 -10.96 -4.46
N MET A 3 -15.10 -9.72 -4.91
CA MET A 3 -13.85 -9.29 -5.56
C MET A 3 -12.62 -9.41 -4.63
N GLY A 4 -12.76 -9.10 -3.34
CA GLY A 4 -11.68 -9.21 -2.36
C GLY A 4 -11.29 -10.66 -2.04
N VAL A 5 -12.27 -11.57 -2.02
CA VAL A 5 -12.01 -13.01 -1.85
C VAL A 5 -11.30 -13.58 -3.08
N THR A 6 -11.74 -13.22 -4.30
CA THR A 6 -11.07 -13.65 -5.54
C THR A 6 -9.62 -13.16 -5.60
N ILE A 7 -9.39 -11.93 -5.14
CA ILE A 7 -8.06 -11.34 -5.03
C ILE A 7 -7.15 -12.13 -4.09
N LEU A 8 -7.65 -12.43 -2.89
CA LEU A 8 -6.89 -13.16 -1.88
C LEU A 8 -6.53 -14.58 -2.33
N VAL A 9 -7.50 -15.30 -2.92
CA VAL A 9 -7.31 -16.68 -3.39
C VAL A 9 -6.29 -16.74 -4.52
N ARG A 10 -6.38 -15.83 -5.50
CA ARG A 10 -5.41 -15.79 -6.61
C ARG A 10 -4.01 -15.43 -6.13
N PHE A 11 -3.89 -14.44 -5.24
CA PHE A 11 -2.61 -14.03 -4.65
C PHE A 11 -1.93 -15.19 -3.90
N VAL A 12 -2.68 -15.90 -3.06
CA VAL A 12 -2.16 -17.06 -2.31
C VAL A 12 -1.76 -18.21 -3.26
N SER A 13 -2.52 -18.45 -4.32
CA SER A 13 -2.26 -19.55 -5.26
C SER A 13 -1.06 -19.31 -6.19
N ASN A 14 -0.78 -18.06 -6.56
CA ASN A 14 0.24 -17.70 -7.55
C ASN A 14 1.55 -17.20 -6.93
N TRP A 15 1.68 -17.22 -5.61
CA TRP A 15 2.84 -16.67 -4.88
C TRP A 15 4.18 -17.34 -5.24
N ASP A 16 4.16 -18.58 -5.72
CA ASP A 16 5.37 -19.38 -5.94
C ASP A 16 6.02 -19.23 -7.32
N ARG A 17 5.53 -18.31 -8.16
CA ARG A 17 6.11 -18.12 -9.50
C ARG A 17 7.49 -17.46 -9.40
N PRO A 18 8.58 -18.12 -9.82
CA PRO A 18 9.88 -17.51 -9.82
C PRO A 18 9.89 -16.34 -10.80
N VAL A 19 10.23 -15.15 -10.30
CA VAL A 19 10.39 -13.97 -11.14
C VAL A 19 11.79 -14.04 -11.76
N PRO A 20 11.95 -14.04 -13.10
CA PRO A 20 13.26 -14.03 -13.72
C PRO A 20 14.00 -12.74 -13.34
N ILE A 21 15.03 -12.86 -12.49
CA ILE A 21 15.88 -11.73 -12.05
C ILE A 21 16.77 -11.21 -13.20
N SER A 22 16.81 -11.92 -14.33
CA SER A 22 17.71 -11.67 -15.46
C SER A 22 17.17 -10.69 -16.52
N ALA A 23 15.98 -10.13 -16.37
CA ALA A 23 15.54 -9.07 -17.29
C ALA A 23 16.43 -7.83 -17.04
N PRO A 24 17.15 -7.32 -18.05
CA PRO A 24 17.96 -6.11 -17.88
C PRO A 24 17.08 -5.00 -17.31
N PHE A 25 17.51 -4.37 -16.20
CA PHE A 25 16.93 -3.09 -15.83
C PHE A 25 17.09 -2.16 -17.03
N PRO A 26 16.02 -1.48 -17.50
CA PRO A 26 16.19 -0.42 -18.49
C PRO A 26 17.20 0.56 -17.89
N VAL A 27 18.39 0.63 -18.47
CA VAL A 27 19.40 1.59 -18.03
C VAL A 27 18.83 2.97 -18.33
N LEU A 28 18.61 3.75 -17.29
CA LEU A 28 18.16 5.14 -17.37
C LEU A 28 19.34 6.02 -17.83
N ASP A 29 19.88 5.74 -19.01
CA ASP A 29 20.97 6.52 -19.63
C ASP A 29 20.44 7.81 -20.31
N ASP A 30 19.12 7.96 -20.44
CA ASP A 30 18.49 9.15 -21.02
C ASP A 30 18.09 10.18 -19.95
N PRO A 31 18.64 11.41 -19.97
CA PRO A 31 18.28 12.48 -19.03
C PRO A 31 16.81 12.93 -19.14
N ASN A 32 16.13 12.58 -20.24
CA ASN A 32 14.69 12.79 -20.46
C ASN A 32 13.83 11.56 -20.12
N GLY A 33 14.44 10.43 -19.76
CA GLY A 33 13.77 9.14 -19.54
C GLY A 33 12.79 9.16 -18.36
N LEU A 34 13.06 9.99 -17.34
CA LEU A 34 12.20 10.15 -16.16
C LEU A 34 10.78 10.64 -16.50
N ALA A 35 10.63 11.44 -17.57
CA ALA A 35 9.33 11.93 -18.03
C ALA A 35 8.51 10.83 -18.75
N ALA A 36 9.17 9.78 -19.25
CA ALA A 36 8.53 8.64 -19.91
C ALA A 36 8.14 7.51 -18.94
N VAL A 37 8.79 7.43 -17.76
CA VAL A 37 8.53 6.36 -16.77
C VAL A 37 7.11 6.42 -16.19
N VAL A 38 6.58 7.63 -15.96
CA VAL A 38 5.24 7.82 -15.39
C VAL A 38 4.13 7.36 -16.35
N PRO A 39 4.12 7.74 -17.65
CA PRO A 39 3.12 7.24 -18.59
C PRO A 39 3.32 5.77 -19.00
N ALA A 40 4.56 5.28 -19.06
CA ALA A 40 4.83 3.87 -19.41
C ALA A 40 4.27 2.87 -18.38
N ALA A 41 4.30 3.21 -17.09
CA ALA A 41 3.75 2.36 -16.04
C ALA A 41 2.20 2.21 -16.11
N ALA A 42 1.51 3.20 -16.65
CA ALA A 42 0.06 3.17 -16.86
C ALA A 42 -0.32 2.33 -18.10
N GLU A 43 0.51 2.37 -19.15
CA GLU A 43 0.30 1.60 -20.38
C GLU A 43 0.67 0.11 -20.20
N GLU A 44 1.70 -0.20 -19.41
CA GLU A 44 2.08 -1.58 -19.06
C GLU A 44 1.02 -2.31 -18.21
N ALA A 45 0.15 -1.58 -17.50
CA ALA A 45 -0.83 -2.13 -16.57
C ALA A 45 -2.12 -2.65 -17.21
N GLY A 46 -2.35 -2.49 -18.51
CA GLY A 46 -3.56 -2.98 -19.18
C GLY A 46 -4.90 -2.40 -18.65
N LEU A 47 -4.85 -1.50 -17.67
CA LEU A 47 -6.00 -0.86 -17.03
C LEU A 47 -6.34 0.44 -17.74
N SER A 48 -7.63 0.75 -17.83
CA SER A 48 -8.07 2.04 -18.37
C SER A 48 -7.66 3.19 -17.43
N PRO A 49 -7.41 4.39 -17.97
CA PRO A 49 -7.08 5.57 -17.15
C PRO A 49 -8.11 5.84 -16.05
N TRP A 50 -9.38 5.55 -16.32
CA TRP A 50 -10.46 5.69 -15.34
C TRP A 50 -10.38 4.67 -14.20
N GLN A 51 -9.96 3.43 -14.48
CA GLN A 51 -9.74 2.41 -13.46
C GLN A 51 -8.59 2.81 -12.54
N LEU A 52 -7.51 3.37 -13.10
CA LEU A 52 -6.38 3.89 -12.31
C LEU A 52 -6.82 5.06 -11.42
N VAL A 53 -7.61 6.00 -11.94
CA VAL A 53 -8.16 7.11 -11.16
C VAL A 53 -9.08 6.62 -10.05
N PHE A 54 -9.97 5.66 -10.33
CA PHE A 54 -10.85 5.08 -9.33
C PHE A 54 -10.07 4.35 -8.24
N LEU A 55 -9.06 3.57 -8.63
CA LEU A 55 -8.18 2.86 -7.71
C LEU A 55 -7.38 3.84 -6.84
N ALA A 56 -6.90 4.94 -7.43
CA ALA A 56 -6.19 5.99 -6.71
C ALA A 56 -7.11 6.74 -5.72
N LEU A 57 -8.36 7.01 -6.10
CA LEU A 57 -9.36 7.62 -5.23
C LEU A 57 -9.72 6.72 -4.05
N VAL A 58 -10.04 5.45 -4.30
CA VAL A 58 -10.40 4.50 -3.24
C VAL A 58 -9.19 4.20 -2.36
N GLY A 59 -8.03 3.93 -2.97
CA GLY A 59 -6.79 3.65 -2.25
C GLY A 59 -6.33 4.85 -1.42
N GLY A 60 -6.33 6.05 -1.99
CA GLY A 60 -5.90 7.28 -1.32
C GLY A 60 -6.84 7.70 -0.20
N THR A 61 -8.17 7.62 -0.39
CA THR A 61 -9.14 7.92 0.68
C THR A 61 -8.99 6.95 1.86
N LEU A 62 -8.85 5.65 1.59
CA LEU A 62 -8.60 4.65 2.62
C LEU A 62 -7.24 4.86 3.31
N ASP A 63 -6.24 5.33 2.59
CA ASP A 63 -4.94 5.70 3.15
C ASP A 63 -5.05 6.90 4.10
N SER A 64 -5.81 7.95 3.73
CA SER A 64 -6.00 9.12 4.60
C SER A 64 -6.76 8.81 5.91
N PHE A 65 -7.64 7.81 5.92
CA PHE A 65 -8.38 7.43 7.14
C PHE A 65 -7.54 6.66 8.17
N GLY A 66 -6.52 5.91 7.73
CA GLY A 66 -5.83 4.95 8.60
C GLY A 66 -4.36 4.69 8.32
N GLY A 67 -3.76 5.35 7.33
CA GLY A 67 -2.31 5.32 7.02
C GLY A 67 -1.78 4.00 6.44
N GLY A 68 -2.65 3.12 5.92
CA GLY A 68 -2.23 1.80 5.39
C GLY A 68 -3.15 1.20 4.33
N GLY A 69 -4.05 2.01 3.74
CA GLY A 69 -5.03 1.54 2.77
C GLY A 69 -4.45 1.28 1.38
N TRP A 70 -3.37 1.99 1.01
CA TRP A 70 -2.82 1.99 -0.34
C TRP A 70 -2.31 0.61 -0.81
N GLY A 71 -1.46 -0.05 -0.01
CA GLY A 71 -0.84 -1.33 -0.38
C GLY A 71 -1.84 -2.47 -0.60
N PRO A 72 -2.70 -2.79 0.38
CA PRO A 72 -3.68 -3.88 0.26
C PRO A 72 -4.72 -3.68 -0.85
N VAL A 73 -4.98 -2.43 -1.27
CA VAL A 73 -5.96 -2.11 -2.30
C VAL A 73 -5.33 -2.10 -3.69
N THR A 74 -4.14 -1.52 -3.86
CA THR A 74 -3.52 -1.31 -5.17
C THR A 74 -2.63 -2.47 -5.63
N THR A 75 -1.84 -3.06 -4.71
CA THR A 75 -0.88 -4.12 -5.04
C THR A 75 -1.56 -5.36 -5.63
N PRO A 76 -2.64 -5.92 -5.08
CA PRO A 76 -3.24 -7.11 -5.65
C PRO A 76 -3.89 -6.85 -7.01
N VAL A 77 -4.49 -5.67 -7.20
CA VAL A 77 -5.13 -5.28 -8.45
C VAL A 77 -4.10 -5.18 -9.57
N LEU A 78 -2.93 -4.61 -9.29
CA LEU A 78 -1.84 -4.51 -10.26
C LEU A 78 -1.07 -5.83 -10.45
N LEU A 79 -0.93 -6.65 -9.42
CA LEU A 79 -0.31 -7.98 -9.53
C LEU A 79 -1.18 -8.99 -10.30
N MET A 80 -2.48 -8.71 -10.43
CA MET A 80 -3.37 -9.51 -11.28
C MET A 80 -3.11 -9.31 -12.76
N GLU A 81 -2.45 -8.22 -13.13
CA GLU A 81 -2.16 -7.94 -14.53
C GLU A 81 -1.03 -8.82 -15.04
N HIS A 82 -1.26 -9.45 -16.19
CA HIS A 82 -0.34 -10.45 -16.75
C HIS A 82 0.91 -9.85 -17.40
N ASN A 83 0.93 -8.54 -17.67
CA ASN A 83 2.00 -7.87 -18.43
C ASN A 83 3.07 -7.18 -17.56
N ILE A 84 2.87 -7.04 -16.25
CA ILE A 84 3.85 -6.35 -15.38
C ILE A 84 4.58 -7.37 -14.50
N PRO A 85 5.92 -7.38 -14.50
CA PRO A 85 6.68 -8.20 -13.56
C PRO A 85 6.48 -7.72 -12.11
N SER A 86 6.32 -8.66 -11.18
CA SER A 86 5.92 -8.38 -9.78
C SER A 86 6.85 -7.39 -9.05
N TYR A 87 8.15 -7.36 -9.36
CA TYR A 87 9.08 -6.41 -8.75
C TYR A 87 8.83 -4.96 -9.19
N ARG A 88 8.39 -4.74 -10.43
CA ARG A 88 7.99 -3.39 -10.90
C ARG A 88 6.71 -2.94 -10.23
N VAL A 89 5.73 -3.84 -10.08
CA VAL A 89 4.47 -3.53 -9.38
C VAL A 89 4.74 -3.06 -7.95
N VAL A 90 5.54 -3.81 -7.18
CA VAL A 90 5.84 -3.45 -5.78
C VAL A 90 6.60 -2.13 -5.68
N GLY A 91 7.57 -1.89 -6.57
CA GLY A 91 8.31 -0.62 -6.62
C GLY A 91 7.42 0.57 -6.94
N SER A 92 6.61 0.46 -8.01
CA SER A 92 5.71 1.52 -8.46
C SER A 92 4.63 1.84 -7.43
N VAL A 93 4.04 0.82 -6.78
CA VAL A 93 3.04 1.02 -5.72
C VAL A 93 3.65 1.75 -4.53
N THR A 94 4.87 1.38 -4.13
CA THR A 94 5.55 2.04 -3.00
C THR A 94 5.83 3.51 -3.31
N LEU A 95 6.33 3.80 -4.51
CA LEU A 95 6.57 5.17 -4.96
C LEU A 95 5.28 5.99 -5.00
N ALA A 96 4.21 5.43 -5.57
CA ALA A 96 2.92 6.10 -5.61
C ALA A 96 2.35 6.33 -4.19
N GLY A 97 2.52 5.37 -3.28
CA GLY A 97 2.09 5.50 -1.89
C GLY A 97 2.77 6.68 -1.19
N PHE A 98 4.06 6.89 -1.42
CA PHE A 98 4.77 8.07 -0.91
C PHE A 98 4.13 9.39 -1.39
N PHE A 99 3.81 9.51 -2.68
CA PHE A 99 3.15 10.71 -3.20
C PHE A 99 1.72 10.89 -2.65
N VAL A 100 0.97 9.81 -2.47
CA VAL A 100 -0.38 9.83 -1.89
C VAL A 100 -0.35 10.30 -0.43
N THR A 101 0.57 9.77 0.37
CA THR A 101 0.74 10.18 1.76
C THR A 101 1.26 11.62 1.87
N LEU A 102 2.17 12.05 0.98
CA LEU A 102 2.59 13.46 0.89
C LEU A 102 1.42 14.38 0.56
N ALA A 103 0.63 14.04 -0.47
CA ALA A 103 -0.55 14.79 -0.85
C ALA A 103 -1.54 14.87 0.31
N SER A 104 -1.81 13.75 0.98
CA SER A 104 -2.68 13.70 2.18
C SER A 104 -2.16 14.60 3.30
N THR A 105 -0.86 14.54 3.59
CA THR A 105 -0.23 15.37 4.62
C THR A 105 -0.37 16.86 4.29
N LEU A 106 -0.14 17.25 3.04
CA LEU A 106 -0.34 18.62 2.58
C LEU A 106 -1.80 19.05 2.66
N THR A 107 -2.74 18.21 2.21
CA THR A 107 -4.18 18.49 2.30
C THR A 107 -4.61 18.69 3.74
N PHE A 108 -4.16 17.85 4.68
CA PHE A 108 -4.44 18.05 6.10
C PHE A 108 -3.80 19.34 6.64
N ALA A 109 -2.56 19.63 6.26
CA ALA A 109 -1.87 20.87 6.66
C ALA A 109 -2.62 22.13 6.18
N PHE A 110 -3.10 22.13 4.94
CA PHE A 110 -3.89 23.24 4.38
C PHE A 110 -5.33 23.30 4.92
N SER A 111 -5.97 22.15 5.13
CA SER A 111 -7.38 22.08 5.52
C SER A 111 -7.61 22.35 7.01
N LEU A 112 -6.68 21.95 7.88
CA LEU A 112 -6.78 22.13 9.34
C LEU A 112 -5.99 23.35 9.84
N GLY A 113 -5.01 23.81 9.06
CA GLY A 113 -4.06 24.84 9.48
C GLY A 113 -2.98 24.30 10.43
N LEU A 114 -1.74 24.79 10.28
CA LEU A 114 -0.58 24.32 11.05
C LEU A 114 -0.66 24.64 12.56
N GLU A 115 -1.57 25.54 12.96
CA GLU A 115 -1.75 25.91 14.37
C GLU A 115 -2.51 24.85 15.18
N GLN A 116 -3.32 24.01 14.53
CA GLN A 116 -4.05 22.93 15.21
C GLN A 116 -3.27 21.61 15.26
N PHE A 117 -2.08 21.56 14.64
CA PHE A 117 -1.24 20.38 14.71
C PHE A 117 -0.69 20.20 16.12
N GLN A 118 -0.96 19.05 16.71
CA GLN A 118 -0.31 18.63 17.94
C GLN A 118 1.13 18.21 17.61
N TRP A 119 2.02 19.19 17.49
CA TRP A 119 3.44 18.99 17.18
C TRP A 119 4.13 17.89 18.02
N PRO A 120 3.81 17.71 19.33
CA PRO A 120 4.34 16.58 20.09
C PRO A 120 3.94 15.22 19.51
N VAL A 121 2.67 15.05 19.13
CA VAL A 121 2.15 13.80 18.56
C VAL A 121 2.82 13.50 17.22
N VAL A 122 2.98 14.51 16.36
CA VAL A 122 3.69 14.39 15.09
C VAL A 122 5.14 13.98 15.31
N ALA A 123 5.84 14.60 16.27
CA ALA A 123 7.22 14.26 16.60
C ALA A 123 7.35 12.81 17.09
N PHE A 124 6.44 12.36 17.97
CA PHE A 124 6.42 10.96 18.42
C PHE A 124 6.14 9.99 17.26
N LEU A 125 5.24 10.34 16.34
CA LEU A 125 4.96 9.52 15.16
C LEU A 125 6.15 9.45 14.20
N LEU A 126 6.86 10.56 13.98
CA LEU A 126 8.06 10.59 13.13
C LEU A 126 9.19 9.75 13.72
N VAL A 127 9.54 9.99 14.99
CA VAL A 127 10.58 9.24 15.68
C VAL A 127 10.20 7.76 15.82
N GLY A 128 8.94 7.49 16.20
CA GLY A 128 8.39 6.16 16.31
C GLY A 128 8.48 5.40 14.98
N SER A 129 8.07 6.02 13.86
CA SER A 129 8.13 5.40 12.54
C SER A 129 9.56 5.17 12.06
N ALA A 130 10.47 6.12 12.30
CA ALA A 130 11.88 6.02 11.93
C ALA A 130 12.59 4.85 12.65
N VAL A 131 12.23 4.58 13.91
CA VAL A 131 12.78 3.44 14.67
C VAL A 131 12.02 2.15 14.39
N ALA A 132 10.70 2.22 14.19
CA ALA A 132 9.87 1.04 13.91
C ALA A 132 10.18 0.41 12.55
N ALA A 133 10.49 1.20 11.52
CA ALA A 133 10.81 0.69 10.18
C ALA A 133 12.01 -0.30 10.16
N PRO A 134 13.20 0.03 10.70
CA PRO A 134 14.32 -0.92 10.75
C PRO A 134 14.04 -2.10 11.69
N ALA A 135 13.31 -1.88 12.79
CA ALA A 135 12.91 -2.97 13.69
C ALA A 135 12.00 -3.97 12.96
N ALA A 136 11.00 -3.49 12.22
CA ALA A 136 10.12 -4.31 11.39
C ALA A 136 10.91 -5.06 10.31
N ALA A 137 11.83 -4.40 9.61
CA ALA A 137 12.70 -5.04 8.62
C ALA A 137 13.54 -6.18 9.23
N TRP A 138 14.07 -5.98 10.45
CA TRP A 138 14.83 -7.00 11.15
C TRP A 138 13.98 -8.21 11.56
N VAL A 139 12.76 -7.98 12.04
CA VAL A 139 11.81 -9.04 12.40
C VAL A 139 11.38 -9.83 11.16
N CYS A 140 11.01 -9.14 10.07
CA CYS A 140 10.64 -9.77 8.81
C CYS A 140 11.76 -10.65 8.23
N ARG A 141 13.03 -10.31 8.47
CA ARG A 141 14.17 -11.12 8.04
C ARG A 141 14.27 -12.48 8.74
N LYS A 142 13.72 -12.62 9.96
CA LYS A 142 13.80 -13.87 10.75
C LYS A 142 12.60 -14.79 10.54
N ILE A 143 11.44 -14.26 10.17
CA ILE A 143 10.19 -15.01 10.10
C ILE A 143 9.94 -15.48 8.66
N PRO A 144 9.55 -16.74 8.41
CA PRO A 144 9.19 -17.18 7.07
C PRO A 144 7.96 -16.41 6.56
N HIS A 145 8.03 -15.86 5.34
CA HIS A 145 7.01 -15.00 4.72
C HIS A 145 5.57 -15.54 4.82
N LYS A 146 5.39 -16.87 4.75
CA LYS A 146 4.08 -17.53 4.88
C LYS A 146 3.41 -17.25 6.23
N TRP A 147 4.18 -17.29 7.33
CA TRP A 147 3.67 -17.06 8.68
C TRP A 147 3.40 -15.58 8.94
N LEU A 148 4.22 -14.69 8.38
CA LEU A 148 4.03 -13.25 8.53
C LEU A 148 2.65 -12.82 8.01
N GLY A 149 2.27 -13.29 6.82
CA GLY A 149 0.96 -12.99 6.24
C GLY A 149 -0.20 -13.53 7.08
N ILE A 150 -0.08 -14.76 7.61
CA ILE A 150 -1.12 -15.38 8.45
C ILE A 150 -1.29 -14.60 9.76
N ILE A 151 -0.19 -14.27 10.44
CA ILE A 151 -0.22 -13.55 11.72
C ILE A 151 -0.85 -12.16 11.54
N VAL A 152 -0.44 -11.41 10.51
CA VAL A 152 -1.00 -10.09 10.21
C VAL A 152 -2.48 -10.19 9.87
N GLY A 153 -2.88 -11.20 9.08
CA GLY A 153 -4.28 -11.44 8.73
C GLY A 153 -5.16 -11.74 9.95
N ILE A 154 -4.71 -12.64 10.84
CA ILE A 154 -5.42 -12.95 12.09
C ILE A 154 -5.52 -11.70 12.98
N LEU A 155 -4.42 -10.96 13.14
CA LEU A 155 -4.39 -9.74 13.94
C LEU A 155 -5.39 -8.69 13.42
N LEU A 156 -5.45 -8.50 12.10
CA LEU A 156 -6.42 -7.60 11.47
C LEU A 156 -7.86 -8.03 11.72
N ILE A 157 -8.16 -9.32 11.58
CA ILE A 157 -9.50 -9.87 11.82
C ILE A 157 -9.92 -9.64 13.28
N VAL A 158 -9.05 -10.00 14.24
CA VAL A 158 -9.32 -9.83 15.67
C VAL A 158 -9.51 -8.36 16.04
N THR A 159 -8.67 -7.48 15.50
CA THR A 159 -8.75 -6.02 15.76
C THR A 159 -10.06 -5.44 15.24
N ASN A 160 -10.46 -5.77 14.01
CA ASN A 160 -11.71 -5.30 13.44
C ASN A 160 -12.92 -5.89 14.17
N LEU A 161 -12.88 -7.18 14.52
CA LEU A 161 -13.96 -7.83 15.25
C LEU A 161 -14.17 -7.20 16.63
N ARG A 162 -13.07 -6.89 17.35
CA ARG A 162 -13.13 -6.16 18.62
C ARG A 162 -13.81 -4.82 18.47
N SER A 163 -13.45 -4.03 17.45
CA SER A 163 -14.06 -2.72 17.20
C SER A 163 -15.56 -2.82 16.91
N ILE A 164 -15.99 -3.80 16.10
CA ILE A 164 -17.40 -4.03 15.78
C ILE A 164 -18.19 -4.44 17.03
N VAL A 165 -17.66 -5.38 17.83
CA VAL A 165 -18.31 -5.86 19.05
C VAL A 165 -18.45 -4.73 20.07
N LEU A 166 -17.39 -3.94 20.29
CA LEU A 166 -17.44 -2.79 21.20
C LEU A 166 -18.47 -1.75 20.73
N TYR A 167 -18.53 -1.48 19.44
CA TYR A 167 -19.52 -0.55 18.88
C TYR A 167 -20.95 -1.07 19.02
N ALA A 168 -21.17 -2.37 18.79
CA ALA A 168 -22.48 -3.00 18.94
C ALA A 168 -22.97 -2.99 20.40
N LEU A 169 -22.07 -3.23 21.36
CA LEU A 169 -22.37 -3.19 22.78
C LEU A 169 -22.67 -1.75 23.27
N ALA A 170 -21.92 -0.76 22.79
CA ALA A 170 -22.14 0.66 23.14
C ALA A 170 -23.46 1.23 22.60
N ARG A 171 -24.05 0.61 21.57
CA ARG A 171 -25.35 1.02 21.01
C ARG A 171 -26.55 0.30 21.66
N ALA A 172 -26.30 -0.76 22.43
CA ALA A 172 -27.32 -1.60 23.04
C ALA A 172 -27.63 -1.23 24.52
N GLY A 173 -26.94 -0.24 25.08
CA GLY A 173 -27.22 0.37 26.40
C GLY A 173 -27.53 1.85 26.25
#